data_AF-A0A437SB99-F1
#
_entry.id   AF-A0A437SB99-F1
#
_cell.length_a   1.000
_cell.length_b   1.000
_cell.length_c   1.000
_cell.angle_alpha   90.00
_cell.angle_beta   90.00
_cell.angle_gamma   90.00
#
_symmetry.space_group_name_H-M   'P 1'
#
loop_
_entity.id
_entity.type
_entity.pdbx_description
1 polymer ?
#
loop_
_entity_poly.entity_id
_entity_poly.type
_entity_poly.pdbx_seq_one_letter_code
_entity_poly.pdbx_strand_id
1 'polypeptide(L)'
;MKRIIGVVSTALLTGTMLFGVSHTSAYADTSSQPYQVVTPGEENEKTTIVGFDNKIEFESYVKEHPIAPNFSKALQSSSQIYSTFYHDINLKGAQFNVNAGRNPVILTNFNAASNDKVSSIRTHKFGNYTTIYEHSNAKGRALAIANNGNYLNLTDYSMGDGARTWNDQASSAIVKAN
;
A
#
# COMPACT_ATOMS: atom_id res chain seq x y z
N MET A 1 8.91 -33.13 69.64
CA MET A 1 10.29 -32.61 69.68
C MET A 1 10.99 -32.91 68.35
N LYS A 2 11.76 -31.93 67.83
CA LYS A 2 12.91 -31.99 66.87
C LYS A 2 12.62 -32.57 65.45
N ARG A 3 12.57 -31.80 64.34
CA ARG A 3 13.56 -30.96 63.58
C ARG A 3 14.76 -31.72 62.95
N ILE A 4 14.97 -31.41 61.65
CA ILE A 4 16.20 -31.28 60.80
C ILE A 4 15.97 -32.01 59.46
N ILE A 5 15.67 -31.33 58.35
CA ILE A 5 16.50 -30.60 57.36
C ILE A 5 17.45 -31.51 56.57
N GLY A 6 17.24 -31.54 55.24
CA GLY A 6 18.20 -32.01 54.23
C GLY A 6 17.93 -31.30 52.90
N VAL A 7 18.90 -30.51 52.47
CA VAL A 7 18.91 -29.57 51.32
C VAL A 7 19.20 -30.31 50.02
N VAL A 8 18.56 -29.92 48.90
CA VAL A 8 19.07 -30.21 47.55
C VAL A 8 18.99 -28.96 46.66
N SER A 9 20.18 -28.37 46.51
CA SER A 9 20.78 -27.71 45.36
C SER A 9 19.92 -27.05 44.27
N THR A 10 20.05 -25.73 44.26
CA THR A 10 20.29 -24.81 43.14
C THR A 10 20.47 -25.44 41.75
N ALA A 11 19.53 -25.15 40.85
CA ALA A 11 19.84 -24.98 39.44
C ALA A 11 19.55 -23.52 39.07
N LEU A 12 20.61 -22.77 38.78
CA LEU A 12 20.54 -21.47 38.13
C LEU A 12 19.89 -21.69 36.75
N LEU A 13 18.66 -21.24 36.55
CA LEU A 13 18.17 -20.99 35.20
C LEU A 13 18.58 -19.55 34.86
N THR A 14 19.68 -19.43 34.13
CA THR A 14 20.12 -18.21 33.48
C THR A 14 19.01 -17.68 32.58
N GLY A 15 18.27 -16.67 33.05
CA GLY A 15 17.39 -15.88 32.21
C GLY A 15 18.24 -15.03 31.28
N THR A 16 18.50 -15.52 30.08
CA THR A 16 18.96 -14.68 28.97
C THR A 16 17.83 -13.74 28.59
N MET A 17 17.95 -12.48 29.03
CA MET A 17 17.22 -11.38 28.39
C MET A 17 17.75 -11.24 26.96
N LEU A 18 16.97 -11.70 25.97
CA LEU A 18 17.16 -11.27 24.59
C LEU A 18 16.30 -10.03 24.37
N PHE A 19 16.95 -8.87 24.52
CA PHE A 19 16.50 -7.63 23.90
C PHE A 19 16.51 -7.78 22.38
N GLY A 20 15.53 -7.15 21.74
CA GLY A 20 15.56 -6.82 20.32
C GLY A 20 14.77 -7.78 19.46
N VAL A 21 13.44 -7.64 19.45
CA VAL A 21 12.67 -8.08 18.29
C VAL A 21 12.99 -7.07 17.18
N SER A 22 14.06 -7.35 16.43
CA SER A 22 14.30 -6.69 15.16
C SER A 22 13.06 -6.94 14.31
N HIS A 23 12.37 -5.86 13.93
CA HIS A 23 11.25 -5.87 13.00
C HIS A 23 11.75 -6.35 11.64
N THR A 24 11.87 -7.66 11.49
CA THR A 24 12.16 -8.30 10.21
C THR A 24 10.86 -8.36 9.45
N SER A 25 10.62 -7.28 8.70
CA SER A 25 9.67 -7.27 7.61
C SER A 25 10.01 -8.41 6.67
N ALA A 26 9.28 -9.53 6.76
CA ALA A 26 9.23 -10.51 5.69
C ALA A 26 8.68 -9.79 4.44
N TYR A 27 9.57 -9.22 3.64
CA TYR A 27 9.33 -8.75 2.30
C TYR A 27 9.55 -9.99 1.44
N ALA A 28 8.52 -10.45 0.73
CA ALA A 28 8.82 -11.06 -0.56
C ALA A 28 9.58 -9.98 -1.34
N ASP A 29 10.75 -10.29 -1.88
CA ASP A 29 11.58 -9.34 -2.63
C ASP A 29 10.87 -9.00 -3.95
N THR A 30 9.91 -8.08 -3.85
CA THR A 30 9.12 -7.55 -4.96
C THR A 30 9.85 -6.40 -5.66
N SER A 31 11.10 -6.10 -5.26
CA SER A 31 11.89 -4.96 -5.74
C SER A 31 12.26 -5.03 -7.22
N SER A 32 12.08 -6.20 -7.84
CA SER A 32 12.30 -6.47 -9.27
C SER A 32 11.01 -6.60 -10.08
N GLN A 33 9.85 -6.56 -9.44
CA GLN A 33 8.57 -6.83 -10.10
C GLN A 33 7.90 -5.52 -10.55
N PRO A 34 7.65 -5.32 -11.86
CA PRO A 34 7.16 -4.07 -12.44
C PRO A 34 5.67 -3.78 -12.16
N TYR A 35 4.91 -4.77 -11.72
CA TYR A 35 3.51 -4.63 -11.35
C TYR A 35 3.32 -5.03 -9.91
N GLN A 36 2.72 -4.18 -9.09
CA GLN A 36 2.62 -4.41 -7.65
C GLN A 36 1.24 -4.02 -7.13
N VAL A 37 0.76 -4.77 -6.14
CA VAL A 37 -0.44 -4.47 -5.37
C VAL A 37 -0.03 -4.25 -3.93
N VAL A 38 -0.40 -3.08 -3.39
CA VAL A 38 -0.16 -2.69 -2.01
C VAL A 38 -1.49 -2.62 -1.28
N THR A 39 -1.56 -3.37 -0.18
CA THR A 39 -2.66 -3.29 0.78
C THR A 39 -2.08 -2.75 2.09
N PRO A 40 -2.24 -1.44 2.37
CA PRO A 40 -1.80 -0.87 3.64
C PRO A 40 -2.64 -1.49 4.75
N GLY A 41 -2.00 -1.97 5.82
CA GLY A 41 -2.72 -2.55 6.95
C GLY A 41 -3.61 -1.52 7.66
N GLU A 42 -4.64 -2.00 8.35
CA GLU A 42 -5.39 -1.16 9.28
C GLU A 42 -4.69 -1.13 10.65
N GLU A 43 -4.52 0.07 11.21
CA GLU A 43 -3.91 0.31 12.53
C GLU A 43 -2.51 -0.30 12.71
N ASN A 44 -2.44 -1.51 13.27
CA ASN A 44 -1.21 -2.23 13.61
C ASN A 44 -0.91 -3.37 12.62
N GLU A 45 -1.76 -3.58 11.61
CA GLU A 45 -1.52 -4.57 10.58
C GLU A 45 -0.38 -4.12 9.66
N LYS A 46 0.43 -5.09 9.24
CA LYS A 46 1.54 -4.84 8.35
C LYS A 46 1.03 -4.63 6.92
N THR A 47 1.60 -3.64 6.23
CA THR A 47 1.41 -3.48 4.78
C THR A 47 1.81 -4.76 4.05
N THR A 48 0.91 -5.24 3.19
CA THR A 48 1.16 -6.39 2.30
C THR A 48 1.45 -5.88 0.89
N ILE A 49 2.49 -6.43 0.27
CA ILE A 49 2.87 -6.14 -1.11
C ILE A 49 2.93 -7.46 -1.87
N VAL A 50 2.22 -7.53 -2.99
CA VAL A 50 2.25 -8.65 -3.94
C VAL A 50 2.72 -8.10 -5.27
N GLY A 51 3.79 -8.65 -5.84
CA GLY A 51 4.27 -8.22 -7.15
C GLY A 51 4.15 -9.31 -8.21
N PHE A 52 4.18 -8.87 -9.46
CA PHE A 52 3.94 -9.66 -10.66
C PHE A 52 4.89 -9.21 -11.77
N ASP A 53 5.37 -10.18 -12.55
CA ASP A 53 6.20 -9.92 -13.72
C ASP A 53 5.36 -9.50 -14.94
N ASN A 54 4.07 -9.86 -14.94
CA ASN A 54 3.17 -9.67 -16.07
C ASN A 54 1.93 -8.84 -15.70
N LYS A 55 1.59 -7.87 -16.55
CA LYS A 55 0.38 -7.04 -16.45
C LYS A 55 -0.90 -7.88 -16.38
N ILE A 56 -0.97 -8.99 -17.13
CA ILE A 56 -2.17 -9.85 -17.18
C ILE A 56 -2.42 -10.49 -15.82
N GLU A 57 -1.39 -10.98 -15.15
CA GLU A 57 -1.50 -11.59 -13.81
C GLU A 57 -1.87 -10.55 -12.77
N PHE A 58 -1.24 -9.37 -12.83
CA PHE A 58 -1.58 -8.23 -12.00
C PHE A 58 -3.05 -7.80 -12.15
N GLU A 59 -3.53 -7.63 -13.39
CA GLU A 59 -4.92 -7.23 -13.65
C GLU A 59 -5.92 -8.32 -13.24
N SER A 60 -5.55 -9.59 -13.42
CA SER A 60 -6.36 -10.73 -12.97
C SER A 60 -6.45 -10.76 -11.45
N TYR A 61 -5.32 -10.57 -10.75
CA TYR A 61 -5.27 -10.50 -9.30
C TYR A 61 -6.16 -9.37 -8.75
N VAL A 62 -6.01 -8.14 -9.27
CA VAL A 62 -6.81 -6.98 -8.86
C VAL A 62 -8.31 -7.19 -9.10
N LYS A 63 -8.68 -7.98 -10.11
CA LYS A 63 -10.06 -8.32 -10.41
C LYS A 63 -10.62 -9.39 -9.47
N GLU A 64 -9.82 -10.40 -9.16
CA GLU A 64 -10.20 -11.55 -8.31
C GLU A 64 -10.15 -11.25 -6.82
N HIS A 65 -9.41 -10.21 -6.42
CA HIS A 65 -9.25 -9.75 -5.04
C HIS A 65 -9.85 -8.35 -4.85
N PRO A 66 -11.16 -8.14 -5.04
CA PRO A 66 -11.74 -6.82 -4.83
C PRO A 66 -11.61 -6.40 -3.36
N ILE A 67 -11.30 -5.12 -3.12
CA ILE A 67 -11.33 -4.57 -1.76
C ILE A 67 -12.78 -4.59 -1.27
N ALA A 68 -13.02 -5.39 -0.22
CA ALA A 68 -14.36 -5.60 0.30
C ALA A 68 -15.00 -4.25 0.66
N PRO A 69 -16.16 -3.89 0.07
CA PRO A 69 -16.88 -2.70 0.48
C PRO A 69 -17.22 -2.84 1.96
N ASN A 70 -16.77 -1.88 2.76
CA ASN A 70 -17.29 -1.75 4.11
C ASN A 70 -18.74 -1.26 4.01
N PHE A 71 -19.69 -2.20 3.85
CA PHE A 71 -21.08 -1.93 3.49
C PHE A 71 -21.79 -1.00 4.48
N SER A 72 -21.46 -1.07 5.78
CA SER A 72 -22.02 -0.17 6.79
C SER A 72 -21.57 1.28 6.58
N LYS A 73 -20.33 1.51 6.14
CA LYS A 73 -19.81 2.84 5.81
C LYS A 73 -20.20 3.29 4.38
N ALA A 74 -20.31 2.35 3.44
CA ALA A 74 -20.68 2.62 2.05
C ALA A 74 -22.16 3.01 1.90
N LEU A 75 -23.08 2.41 2.68
CA LEU A 75 -24.48 2.84 2.71
C LEU A 75 -24.67 4.25 3.28
N GLN A 76 -23.73 4.73 4.09
CA GLN A 76 -23.75 6.09 4.66
C GLN A 76 -23.11 7.14 3.73
N SER A 77 -22.49 6.71 2.63
CA SER A 77 -21.67 7.56 1.78
C SER A 77 -22.26 7.63 0.36
N SER A 78 -23.00 8.72 0.09
CA SER A 78 -23.34 9.14 -1.27
C SER A 78 -22.20 9.92 -1.95
N SER A 79 -21.05 10.04 -1.28
CA SER A 79 -19.95 10.88 -1.73
C SER A 79 -19.20 10.24 -2.90
N GLN A 80 -18.84 11.09 -3.86
CA GLN A 80 -17.97 10.74 -4.97
C GLN A 80 -16.68 10.07 -4.45
N ILE A 81 -16.36 8.89 -4.98
CA ILE A 81 -15.10 8.20 -4.68
C ILE A 81 -13.98 8.89 -5.46
N TYR A 82 -12.90 9.27 -4.79
CA TYR A 82 -11.71 9.85 -5.39
C TYR A 82 -10.48 9.61 -4.52
N SER A 83 -9.31 9.61 -5.14
CA SER A 83 -8.03 9.62 -4.41
C SER A 83 -7.33 10.96 -4.63
N THR A 84 -6.66 11.45 -3.59
CA THR A 84 -5.93 12.72 -3.64
C THR A 84 -4.44 12.46 -3.79
N PHE A 85 -3.85 13.13 -4.77
CA PHE A 85 -2.45 13.03 -5.15
C PHE A 85 -1.75 14.31 -4.73
N TYR A 86 -0.57 14.18 -4.15
CA TYR A 86 0.20 15.26 -3.54
C TYR A 86 1.59 15.31 -4.16
N HIS A 87 2.05 16.52 -4.45
CA HIS A 87 3.37 16.71 -5.03
C HIS A 87 4.48 16.45 -4.03
N ASP A 88 4.22 16.64 -2.73
CA ASP A 88 5.18 16.36 -1.67
C ASP A 88 4.77 15.13 -0.86
N ILE A 89 5.71 14.61 -0.07
CA ILE A 89 5.45 13.60 0.95
C ILE A 89 4.58 14.13 2.09
N ASN A 90 4.03 13.24 2.92
CA ASN A 90 3.22 13.56 4.09
C ASN A 90 1.95 14.39 3.80
N LEU A 91 1.34 14.20 2.63
CA LEU A 91 0.10 14.87 2.21
C LEU A 91 0.25 16.40 2.12
N LYS A 92 1.37 16.87 1.58
CA LYS A 92 1.71 18.30 1.45
C LYS A 92 1.88 18.73 0.00
N GLY A 93 2.12 20.02 -0.19
CA GLY A 93 2.37 20.61 -1.50
C GLY A 93 1.10 20.81 -2.32
N ALA A 94 1.28 21.04 -3.62
CA ALA A 94 0.15 21.09 -4.54
C ALA A 94 -0.54 19.71 -4.61
N GLN A 95 -1.86 19.73 -4.72
CA GLN A 95 -2.66 18.50 -4.72
C GLN A 95 -3.74 18.53 -5.80
N PHE A 96 -4.16 17.36 -6.24
CA PHE A 96 -5.28 17.18 -7.14
C PHE A 96 -6.02 15.87 -6.85
N ASN A 97 -7.29 15.82 -7.21
CA ASN A 97 -8.13 14.63 -7.05
C ASN A 97 -8.23 13.88 -8.38
N VAL A 98 -8.17 12.55 -8.32
CA VAL A 98 -8.59 11.67 -9.41
C VAL A 98 -9.88 10.99 -8.98
N ASN A 99 -10.95 11.29 -9.71
CA ASN A 99 -12.27 10.73 -9.45
C ASN A 99 -12.38 9.30 -9.95
N ALA A 100 -13.14 8.48 -9.22
CA ALA A 100 -13.40 7.12 -9.62
C ALA A 100 -14.42 7.06 -10.77
N GLY A 101 -14.19 6.11 -11.68
CA GLY A 101 -15.19 5.66 -12.65
C GLY A 101 -15.80 4.33 -12.21
N ARG A 102 -17.10 4.15 -12.41
CA ARG A 102 -17.79 2.87 -12.20
C ARG A 102 -18.00 2.12 -13.51
N ASN A 103 -18.54 2.81 -14.51
CA ASN A 103 -18.68 2.34 -15.88
C ASN A 103 -18.97 3.55 -16.80
N PRO A 104 -18.02 3.99 -17.66
CA PRO A 104 -16.70 3.40 -17.87
C PRO A 104 -15.76 3.65 -16.69
N VAL A 105 -14.72 2.82 -16.57
CA VAL A 105 -13.55 3.13 -15.75
C VAL A 105 -12.88 4.36 -16.35
N ILE A 106 -12.54 5.34 -15.51
CA ILE A 106 -11.94 6.60 -15.96
C ILE A 106 -10.43 6.50 -15.80
N LEU A 107 -9.72 6.61 -16.91
CA LEU A 107 -8.28 6.82 -16.96
C LEU A 107 -7.98 8.31 -16.94
N THR A 108 -7.14 8.74 -16.01
CA THR A 108 -6.70 10.13 -15.90
C THR A 108 -5.20 10.21 -16.22
N ASN A 109 -4.86 10.89 -17.32
CA ASN A 109 -3.50 11.30 -17.60
C ASN A 109 -3.15 12.53 -16.77
N PHE A 110 -1.97 12.54 -16.16
CA PHE A 110 -1.53 13.71 -15.43
C PHE A 110 -1.12 14.80 -16.42
N ASN A 111 -1.48 16.04 -16.09
CA ASN A 111 -1.12 17.19 -16.91
C ASN A 111 0.36 17.54 -16.70
N ALA A 112 0.88 18.47 -17.51
CA ALA A 112 2.29 18.89 -17.43
C ALA A 112 2.71 19.41 -16.04
N ALA A 113 1.77 19.92 -15.24
CA ALA A 113 2.07 20.39 -13.89
C ALA A 113 2.18 19.27 -12.84
N SER A 114 1.65 18.07 -13.13
CA SER A 114 1.58 16.95 -12.17
C SER A 114 2.25 15.66 -12.65
N ASN A 115 2.58 15.56 -13.94
CA ASN A 115 3.30 14.42 -14.50
C ASN A 115 4.67 14.31 -13.86
N ASP A 116 5.00 13.13 -13.30
CA ASP A 116 6.29 12.88 -12.65
C ASP A 116 6.58 13.89 -11.52
N LYS A 117 5.53 14.22 -10.75
CA LYS A 117 5.59 15.12 -9.59
C LYS A 117 4.93 14.59 -8.33
N VAL A 118 4.24 13.45 -8.40
CA VAL A 118 3.50 12.93 -7.24
C VAL A 118 4.46 12.19 -6.32
N SER A 119 4.47 12.58 -5.05
CA SER A 119 5.30 11.98 -4.00
C SER A 119 4.46 11.30 -2.90
N SER A 120 3.17 11.66 -2.76
CA SER A 120 2.28 10.91 -1.87
C SER A 120 0.83 10.87 -2.31
N ILE A 121 0.10 9.87 -1.80
CA ILE A 121 -1.30 9.62 -2.15
C ILE A 121 -2.11 9.38 -0.88
N ARG A 122 -3.31 9.94 -0.83
CA ARG A 122 -4.37 9.51 0.10
C ARG A 122 -5.44 8.81 -0.69
N THR A 123 -5.60 7.49 -0.50
CA THR A 123 -6.66 6.76 -1.19
C THR A 123 -8.02 7.11 -0.60
N HIS A 124 -9.08 6.90 -1.39
CA HIS A 124 -10.43 7.00 -0.84
C HIS A 124 -10.68 5.94 0.23
N LYS A 125 -11.56 6.22 1.19
CA LYS A 125 -11.97 5.24 2.23
C LYS A 125 -12.79 4.07 1.68
N PHE A 126 -13.34 4.23 0.48
CA PHE A 126 -14.23 3.27 -0.19
C PHE A 126 -13.83 3.12 -1.65
N GLY A 127 -14.27 2.02 -2.26
CA GLY A 127 -13.91 1.66 -3.62
C GLY A 127 -12.94 0.50 -3.62
N ASN A 128 -12.43 0.19 -4.81
CA ASN A 128 -11.61 -0.98 -5.03
C ASN A 128 -10.12 -0.58 -4.93
N TYR A 129 -9.48 -0.29 -6.05
CA TYR A 129 -8.08 0.14 -6.08
C TYR A 129 -7.91 1.52 -6.69
N THR A 130 -6.87 2.23 -6.23
CA THR A 130 -6.23 3.32 -6.95
C THR A 130 -4.98 2.76 -7.61
N THR A 131 -4.96 2.70 -8.94
CA THR A 131 -3.79 2.23 -9.69
C THR A 131 -3.07 3.40 -10.32
N ILE A 132 -1.78 3.53 -10.06
CA ILE A 132 -0.90 4.51 -10.73
C ILE A 132 -0.02 3.79 -11.74
N TYR A 133 0.35 4.51 -12.80
CA TYR A 133 1.15 4.01 -13.90
C TYR A 133 2.33 4.94 -14.20
N GLU A 134 3.47 4.34 -14.56
CA GLU A 134 4.70 5.06 -14.91
C GLU A 134 4.53 5.97 -16.13
N HIS A 135 3.66 5.58 -17.07
CA HIS A 135 3.44 6.35 -18.29
C HIS A 135 1.98 6.74 -18.44
N SER A 136 1.73 7.75 -19.28
CA SER A 136 0.39 8.11 -19.71
C SER A 136 -0.31 6.93 -20.40
N ASN A 137 -1.64 6.95 -20.34
CA ASN A 137 -2.52 5.96 -20.92
C ASN A 137 -2.43 4.56 -20.29
N ALA A 138 -2.21 4.50 -18.98
CA ALA A 138 -2.12 3.25 -18.21
C ALA A 138 -1.05 2.29 -18.75
N LYS A 139 0.13 2.82 -19.04
CA LYS A 139 1.27 2.09 -19.62
C LYS A 139 2.46 2.05 -18.67
N GLY A 140 3.41 1.16 -18.99
CA GLY A 140 4.61 0.95 -18.19
C GLY A 140 4.31 0.10 -16.96
N ARG A 141 5.09 0.34 -15.90
CA ARG A 141 4.93 -0.25 -14.57
C ARG A 141 3.63 0.22 -13.92
N ALA A 142 3.12 -0.55 -12.95
CA ALA A 142 1.92 -0.15 -12.22
C ALA A 142 1.97 -0.51 -10.73
N LEU A 143 1.35 0.35 -9.93
CA LEU A 143 1.14 0.14 -8.50
C LEU A 143 -0.35 0.29 -8.21
N ALA A 144 -1.03 -0.81 -7.89
CA ALA A 144 -2.39 -0.79 -7.36
C ALA A 144 -2.35 -0.65 -5.84
N ILE A 145 -3.13 0.29 -5.32
CA ILE A 145 -3.19 0.63 -3.90
C ILE A 145 -4.62 0.41 -3.43
N ALA A 146 -4.81 -0.39 -2.39
CA ALA A 146 -6.13 -0.63 -1.82
C ALA A 146 -6.79 0.70 -1.37
N ASN A 147 -8.05 0.91 -1.75
CA ASN A 147 -8.83 2.07 -1.32
C ASN A 147 -9.43 1.83 0.07
N ASN A 148 -8.61 2.08 1.11
CA ASN A 148 -9.01 1.99 2.51
C ASN A 148 -8.84 3.32 3.28
N GLY A 149 -8.54 4.42 2.59
CA GLY A 149 -8.44 5.75 3.21
C GLY A 149 -7.07 6.10 3.74
N ASN A 150 -6.09 5.22 3.52
CA ASN A 150 -4.74 5.34 4.04
C ASN A 150 -3.85 6.25 3.19
N TYR A 151 -2.80 6.73 3.86
CA TYR A 151 -1.73 7.51 3.27
C TYR A 151 -0.63 6.58 2.75
N LEU A 152 -0.14 6.87 1.55
CA LEU A 152 1.03 6.24 0.96
C LEU A 152 2.11 7.27 0.66
N ASN A 153 3.31 7.02 1.18
CA ASN A 153 4.52 7.72 0.81
C ASN A 153 5.21 7.01 -0.37
N LEU A 154 5.24 7.62 -1.55
CA LEU A 154 5.75 6.95 -2.75
C LEU A 154 7.27 6.76 -2.75
N THR A 155 7.99 7.42 -1.83
CA THR A 155 9.42 7.15 -1.61
C THR A 155 9.69 5.75 -1.07
N ASP A 156 8.68 5.11 -0.47
CA ASP A 156 8.85 3.84 0.26
C ASP A 156 8.53 2.62 -0.62
N TYR A 157 8.05 2.84 -1.86
CA TYR A 157 7.62 1.79 -2.77
C TYR A 157 8.49 1.77 -4.01
N SER A 158 9.16 0.64 -4.24
CA SER A 158 10.00 0.42 -5.42
C SER A 158 9.17 0.39 -6.71
N MET A 159 9.75 0.85 -7.82
CA MET A 159 9.18 0.65 -9.16
C MET A 159 9.39 -0.76 -9.71
N GLY A 160 10.10 -1.65 -9.02
CA GLY A 160 10.43 -2.95 -9.57
C GLY A 160 11.62 -2.94 -10.54
N ASP A 161 12.49 -1.93 -10.49
CA ASP A 161 13.71 -1.84 -11.32
C ASP A 161 15.01 -1.91 -10.51
N GLY A 162 14.90 -2.17 -9.20
CA GLY A 162 16.04 -2.22 -8.30
C GLY A 162 16.73 -0.87 -8.03
N ALA A 163 16.23 0.25 -8.55
CA ALA A 163 16.88 1.55 -8.44
C ALA A 163 15.96 2.69 -8.01
N ARG A 164 14.75 2.77 -8.60
CA ARG A 164 13.80 3.87 -8.41
C ARG A 164 12.66 3.47 -7.48
N THR A 165 12.06 4.51 -6.91
CA THR A 165 10.79 4.44 -6.17
C THR A 165 9.72 5.17 -6.96
N TRP A 166 8.46 5.05 -6.55
CA TRP A 166 7.36 5.72 -7.22
C TRP A 166 7.35 7.25 -7.06
N ASN A 167 8.25 7.81 -6.27
CA ASN A 167 8.41 9.24 -6.07
C ASN A 167 8.72 9.97 -7.38
N ASP A 168 7.82 10.86 -7.80
CA ASP A 168 7.93 11.63 -9.03
C ASP A 168 7.97 10.76 -10.30
N GLN A 169 7.27 9.62 -10.32
CA GLN A 169 7.28 8.70 -11.49
C GLN A 169 5.89 8.41 -12.07
N ALA A 170 4.82 8.82 -11.38
CA ALA A 170 3.48 8.56 -11.85
C ALA A 170 3.07 9.56 -12.94
N SER A 171 2.54 9.05 -14.04
CA SER A 171 2.08 9.83 -15.20
C SER A 171 0.61 9.61 -15.55
N SER A 172 -0.02 8.55 -15.04
CA SER A 172 -1.47 8.38 -15.11
C SER A 172 -2.01 7.54 -13.96
N ALA A 173 -3.32 7.64 -13.72
CA ALA A 173 -4.00 6.88 -12.69
C ALA A 173 -5.39 6.43 -13.11
N ILE A 174 -5.83 5.33 -12.50
CA ILE A 174 -7.20 4.83 -12.52
C ILE A 174 -7.65 4.70 -11.06
N VAL A 175 -8.76 5.35 -10.70
CA VAL A 175 -9.42 5.11 -9.42
C VAL A 175 -10.69 4.32 -9.70
N LYS A 176 -10.83 3.17 -9.05
CA LYS A 176 -11.96 2.25 -9.28
C LYS A 176 -12.91 2.24 -8.09
N ALA A 177 -14.19 2.45 -8.37
CA ALA A 177 -15.27 2.24 -7.41
C ALA A 177 -15.61 0.74 -7.26
N ASN A 178 -16.42 0.39 -6.25
CA ASN A 178 -16.94 -0.97 -6.06
C ASN A 178 -18.14 -1.29 -6.94
#